data_AF-A0A519PWI8-F1
#
_entry.id   AF-A0A519PWI8-F1
#
_cell.length_a   1.000
_cell.length_b   1.000
_cell.length_c   1.000
_cell.angle_alpha   90.00
_cell.angle_beta   90.00
_cell.angle_gamma   90.00
#
_symmetry.space_group_name_H-M   'P 1'
#
loop_
_entity.id
_entity.type
_entity.pdbx_description
1 polymer ?
#
loop_
_entity_poly.entity_id
_entity_poly.type
_entity_poly.pdbx_seq_one_letter_code
_entity_poly.pdbx_strand_id
1 'polypeptide(L)'
;DGKAFACIGSVGLTPDTPYTRARFQTLYGSTDRAAVPVAVVRARDVPDPNADYRSFVRSATCSGNAFSFSGLPDGGWFVIVPVRADGGEPIVLMQRVVTRGGRIANLTL
;
A
#
# COMPACT_ATOMS: atom_id res chain seq x y z
N ASP A 1 -7.30 16.87 11.53
CA ASP A 1 -7.77 16.42 12.86
C ASP A 1 -6.77 15.64 13.70
N GLY A 2 -5.47 15.55 13.35
CA GLY A 2 -4.41 15.13 14.29
C GLY A 2 -4.53 13.74 14.94
N LYS A 3 -5.47 12.89 14.49
CA LYS A 3 -5.67 11.55 15.05
C LYS A 3 -4.46 10.67 14.76
N ALA A 4 -3.90 10.06 15.80
CA ALA A 4 -2.85 9.07 15.65
C ALA A 4 -3.43 7.80 15.00
N PHE A 5 -2.78 7.35 13.92
CA PHE A 5 -3.11 6.11 13.25
C PHE A 5 -2.11 5.03 13.66
N ALA A 6 -2.61 3.88 14.08
CA ALA A 6 -1.81 2.69 14.26
C ALA A 6 -1.84 1.86 12.99
N CYS A 7 -0.68 1.38 12.56
CA CYS A 7 -0.60 0.44 11.45
C CYS A 7 -1.01 -0.96 11.94
N ILE A 8 -1.86 -1.63 11.14
CA ILE A 8 -2.50 -2.89 11.54
C ILE A 8 -2.29 -3.96 10.47
N GLY A 9 -2.10 -5.21 10.91
CA GLY A 9 -1.95 -6.35 10.02
C GLY A 9 -0.68 -6.31 9.18
N SER A 10 -0.81 -6.63 7.89
CA SER A 10 0.31 -6.69 6.95
C SER A 10 0.28 -5.54 5.97
N VAL A 11 1.46 -4.97 5.72
CA VAL A 11 1.71 -3.96 4.70
C VAL A 11 2.05 -4.65 3.39
N GLY A 12 1.37 -4.26 2.31
CA GLY A 12 1.62 -4.75 0.97
C GLY A 12 2.58 -3.82 0.21
N LEU A 13 3.50 -4.41 -0.56
CA LEU A 13 4.35 -3.69 -1.48
C LEU A 13 4.19 -4.28 -2.88
N THR A 14 3.70 -3.47 -3.80
CA THR A 14 3.35 -3.89 -5.17
C THR A 14 4.21 -3.12 -6.18
N PRO A 15 4.81 -3.77 -7.20
CA PRO A 15 5.55 -3.07 -8.24
C PRO A 15 4.68 -2.04 -8.98
N ASP A 16 5.27 -0.89 -9.32
CA ASP A 16 4.64 0.14 -10.14
C ASP A 16 4.78 -0.20 -11.64
N THR A 17 3.74 -0.81 -12.21
CA THR A 17 3.64 -1.19 -13.62
C THR A 17 2.41 -0.54 -14.26
N PRO A 18 2.29 -0.49 -15.59
CA PRO A 18 1.09 0.02 -16.24
C PRO A 18 -0.21 -0.66 -15.76
N TYR A 19 -0.17 -1.98 -15.55
CA TYR A 19 -1.31 -2.74 -15.04
C TYR A 19 -1.65 -2.32 -13.60
N THR A 20 -0.67 -2.29 -12.68
CA THR A 20 -0.94 -1.96 -11.28
C THR A 20 -1.34 -0.50 -11.11
N ARG A 21 -0.85 0.42 -11.97
CA ARG A 21 -1.37 1.80 -12.06
C ARG A 21 -2.83 1.85 -12.42
N ALA A 22 -3.24 1.16 -13.49
CA ALA A 22 -4.65 1.14 -13.91
C ALA A 22 -5.53 0.56 -12.79
N ARG A 23 -5.10 -0.56 -12.20
CA ARG A 23 -5.83 -1.19 -11.08
C ARG A 23 -5.92 -0.26 -9.87
N PHE A 24 -4.83 0.39 -9.49
CA PHE A 24 -4.80 1.23 -8.28
C PHE A 24 -5.50 2.56 -8.48
N GLN A 25 -5.55 3.08 -9.71
CA GLN A 25 -6.44 4.18 -10.07
C GLN A 25 -7.91 3.79 -9.82
N THR A 26 -8.33 2.58 -10.18
CA THR A 26 -9.69 2.09 -9.89
C THR A 26 -9.94 1.90 -8.39
N LEU A 27 -9.01 1.26 -7.68
CA LEU A 27 -9.20 0.91 -6.26
C LEU A 27 -9.10 2.14 -5.34
N TYR A 28 -8.12 3.00 -5.56
CA TYR A 28 -7.76 4.09 -4.66
C TYR A 28 -8.09 5.48 -5.20
N GLY A 29 -8.39 5.61 -6.50
CA GLY A 29 -8.66 6.90 -7.14
C GLY A 29 -7.41 7.74 -7.44
N SER A 30 -6.22 7.20 -7.16
CA SER A 30 -4.94 7.89 -7.33
C SER A 30 -3.83 6.87 -7.55
N THR A 31 -2.73 7.32 -8.17
CA THR A 31 -1.48 6.55 -8.35
C THR A 31 -0.28 7.22 -7.66
N ASP A 32 -0.50 8.25 -6.85
CA ASP A 32 0.56 8.90 -6.06
C ASP A 32 0.36 8.69 -4.56
N ARG A 33 -0.81 9.06 -4.05
CA ARG A 33 -1.21 8.86 -2.65
C ARG A 33 -2.72 8.79 -2.51
N ALA A 34 -3.19 8.00 -1.56
CA ALA A 34 -4.60 7.92 -1.20
C ALA A 34 -4.78 7.46 0.26
N ALA A 35 -5.90 7.89 0.86
CA ALA A 35 -6.41 7.36 2.12
C ALA A 35 -7.87 6.97 1.91
N VAL A 36 -8.15 5.66 1.92
CA VAL A 36 -9.46 5.12 1.51
C VAL A 36 -9.95 4.11 2.53
N PRO A 37 -11.23 4.13 2.96
CA PRO A 37 -11.76 3.10 3.84
C PRO A 37 -11.56 1.68 3.28
N VAL A 38 -11.18 0.71 4.12
CA VAL A 38 -10.97 -0.69 3.69
C VAL A 38 -12.20 -1.25 2.99
N ALA A 39 -13.40 -0.94 3.50
CA ALA A 39 -14.67 -1.39 2.91
C ALA A 39 -14.84 -0.90 1.47
N VAL A 40 -14.43 0.34 1.17
CA VAL A 40 -14.52 0.92 -0.18
C VAL A 40 -13.54 0.22 -1.13
N VAL A 41 -12.31 -0.05 -0.68
CA VAL A 41 -11.33 -0.79 -1.49
C VAL A 41 -11.85 -2.19 -1.80
N ARG A 42 -12.41 -2.90 -0.80
CA ARG A 42 -13.00 -4.23 -0.98
C ARG A 42 -14.18 -4.22 -1.95
N ALA A 43 -15.05 -3.22 -1.87
CA ALA A 43 -16.19 -3.09 -2.77
C ALA A 43 -15.77 -2.84 -4.23
N ARG A 44 -14.58 -2.25 -4.45
CA ARG A 44 -13.99 -2.02 -5.78
C ARG A 44 -13.12 -3.17 -6.27
N ASP A 45 -12.72 -4.08 -5.39
CA ASP A 45 -11.83 -5.19 -5.71
C ASP A 45 -12.60 -6.28 -6.45
N VAL A 46 -12.65 -6.14 -7.78
CA VAL A 46 -13.15 -7.19 -8.67
C VAL A 46 -12.03 -8.22 -8.88
N PRO A 47 -12.27 -9.52 -8.63
CA PRO A 47 -11.32 -10.57 -8.96
C PRO A 47 -10.96 -10.50 -10.45
N ASP A 48 -9.68 -10.30 -10.74
CA ASP A 48 -9.16 -10.37 -12.10
C ASP A 48 -8.33 -11.67 -12.20
N PRO A 49 -8.81 -12.67 -12.95
CA PRO A 49 -8.10 -13.94 -13.13
C PRO A 49 -6.79 -13.79 -13.92
N ASN A 50 -6.56 -12.67 -14.61
CA ASN A 50 -5.31 -12.37 -15.31
C ASN A 50 -4.32 -11.54 -14.47
N ALA A 51 -4.56 -11.40 -13.17
CA ALA A 51 -3.73 -10.61 -12.26
C ALA A 51 -2.42 -11.33 -11.87
N ASP A 52 -1.53 -11.55 -12.85
CA ASP A 52 -0.21 -12.18 -12.66
C ASP A 52 0.68 -11.40 -11.66
N TYR A 53 0.37 -10.12 -11.43
CA TYR A 53 1.13 -9.25 -10.54
C TYR A 53 1.13 -9.72 -9.06
N ARG A 54 0.14 -10.52 -8.63
CA ARG A 54 0.02 -10.99 -7.23
C ARG A 54 1.25 -11.77 -6.76
N SER A 55 1.90 -12.49 -7.67
CA SER A 55 3.14 -13.23 -7.41
C SER A 55 4.32 -12.32 -7.07
N PHE A 56 4.26 -11.04 -7.45
CA PHE A 56 5.28 -10.02 -7.19
C PHE A 56 4.94 -9.13 -6.00
N VAL A 57 3.78 -9.33 -5.35
CA VAL A 57 3.41 -8.60 -4.14
C VAL A 57 4.26 -9.11 -2.98
N ARG A 58 4.95 -8.19 -2.31
CA ARG A 58 5.68 -8.48 -1.06
C ARG A 58 4.83 -8.05 0.13
N SER A 59 5.01 -8.73 1.26
CA SER A 59 4.28 -8.47 2.50
C SER A 59 5.26 -8.30 3.66
N ALA A 60 5.00 -7.34 4.53
CA ALA A 60 5.70 -7.17 5.80
C ALA A 60 4.67 -6.98 6.92
N THR A 61 4.87 -7.65 8.05
CA THR A 61 4.02 -7.46 9.23
C THR A 61 4.32 -6.12 9.89
N CYS A 62 3.28 -5.41 10.28
CA CYS A 62 3.44 -4.20 11.05
C CYS A 62 3.75 -4.53 12.52
N SER A 63 4.81 -3.93 13.06
CA SER A 63 5.23 -4.11 14.45
C SER A 63 5.65 -2.77 15.04
N GLY A 64 5.02 -2.36 16.15
CA GLY A 64 5.32 -1.07 16.79
C GLY A 64 5.14 0.14 15.88
N ASN A 65 4.11 0.15 15.02
CA ASN A 65 3.87 1.16 13.98
C ASN A 65 4.99 1.30 12.93
N ALA A 66 5.85 0.29 12.81
CA ALA A 66 6.89 0.21 11.81
C ALA A 66 6.77 -1.06 10.97
N PHE A 67 7.33 -1.00 9.76
CA PHE A 67 7.50 -2.13 8.86
C PHE A 67 8.75 -1.88 8.01
N SER A 68 9.34 -2.95 7.47
CA SER A 68 10.52 -2.84 6.63
C SER A 68 10.49 -3.81 5.48
N PHE A 69 10.95 -3.36 4.32
CA PHE A 69 11.30 -4.20 3.18
C PHE A 69 12.81 -4.06 2.92
N SER A 70 13.42 -5.07 2.32
CA SER A 70 14.85 -5.08 2.01
C SER A 70 15.09 -5.79 0.69
N GLY A 71 16.25 -5.54 0.07
CA GLY A 71 16.64 -6.16 -1.20
C GLY A 71 15.69 -5.81 -2.35
N LEU A 72 15.11 -4.61 -2.34
CA LEU A 72 14.21 -4.17 -3.40
C LEU A 72 15.02 -3.76 -4.64
N PRO A 73 14.67 -4.27 -5.84
CA PRO A 73 15.14 -3.71 -7.09
C PRO A 73 14.77 -2.23 -7.20
N ASP A 74 15.63 -1.47 -7.88
CA ASP A 74 15.34 -0.09 -8.22
C ASP A 74 14.08 0.00 -9.09
N GLY A 75 13.28 1.03 -8.83
CA GLY A 75 11.99 1.21 -9.50
C GLY A 75 10.92 1.82 -8.62
N GLY A 76 9.75 2.01 -9.21
CA GLY A 76 8.55 2.48 -8.52
C GLY A 76 7.84 1.34 -7.80
N TRP A 77 7.26 1.64 -6.65
CA TRP A 77 6.49 0.73 -5.83
C TRP A 77 5.28 1.44 -5.24
N PHE A 78 4.22 0.69 -5.01
CA PHE A 78 3.09 1.11 -4.21
C PHE A 78 3.15 0.43 -2.85
N VAL A 79 3.24 1.24 -1.80
CA VAL A 79 3.11 0.80 -0.41
C VAL A 79 1.64 0.90 -0.02
N ILE A 80 1.07 -0.17 0.51
CA ILE A 80 -0.33 -0.28 0.91
C ILE A 80 -0.36 -0.63 2.40
N VAL A 81 -0.66 0.35 3.23
CA VAL A 81 -0.62 0.25 4.69
C VAL A 81 -2.05 0.31 5.23
N PRO A 82 -2.59 -0.78 5.78
CA PRO A 82 -3.82 -0.70 6.54
C PRO A 82 -3.52 -0.01 7.87
N VAL A 83 -4.27 1.03 8.20
CA VAL A 83 -4.15 1.76 9.47
C VAL A 83 -5.51 1.95 10.11
N ARG A 84 -5.52 2.14 11.42
CA ARG A 84 -6.71 2.39 12.21
C ARG A 84 -6.41 3.44 13.26
N ALA A 85 -7.24 4.47 13.34
CA ALA A 85 -7.27 5.37 14.49
C ALA A 85 -7.96 4.67 15.67
N ASP A 86 -7.64 5.04 16.90
CA ASP A 86 -8.27 4.44 18.08
C ASP A 86 -9.81 4.50 17.99
N GLY A 87 -10.47 3.37 18.22
CA GLY A 87 -11.92 3.19 18.08
C GLY A 87 -12.51 3.43 16.68
N GLY A 88 -11.69 3.66 15.65
CA GLY A 88 -12.11 4.01 14.29
C GLY A 88 -12.20 2.83 13.32
N GLU A 89 -12.88 3.06 12.20
CA GLU A 89 -12.86 2.13 11.06
C GLU A 89 -11.48 2.10 10.40
N PRO A 90 -11.03 0.93 9.90
CA PRO A 90 -9.75 0.84 9.24
C PRO A 90 -9.79 1.52 7.87
N ILE A 91 -8.73 2.27 7.58
CA ILE A 91 -8.45 2.85 6.27
C ILE A 91 -7.20 2.21 5.69
N VAL A 92 -7.06 2.28 4.38
CA VAL A 92 -5.87 1.91 3.65
C VAL A 92 -5.20 3.19 3.19
N LEU A 93 -3.95 3.37 3.61
CA LEU A 93 -3.05 4.35 3.03
C LEU A 93 -2.32 3.69 1.86
N MET A 94 -2.39 4.32 0.70
CA MET A 94 -1.61 3.92 -0.47
C MET A 94 -0.66 5.07 -0.79
N GLN A 95 0.61 4.76 -1.03
CA GLN A 95 1.57 5.73 -1.51
C GLN A 95 2.55 5.12 -2.49
N ARG A 96 2.84 5.87 -3.55
CA ARG A 96 3.90 5.57 -4.49
C ARG A 96 5.25 6.02 -3.93
N VAL A 97 6.22 5.12 -3.95
CA VAL A 97 7.62 5.37 -3.57
C VAL A 97 8.54 4.93 -4.69
N VAL A 98 9.74 5.50 -4.75
CA VAL A 98 10.79 5.08 -5.68
C VAL A 98 11.99 4.60 -4.88
N THR A 99 12.49 3.43 -5.26
CA THR A 99 13.74 2.88 -4.73
C THR A 99 14.86 3.19 -5.72
N ARG A 100 15.98 3.67 -5.19
CA ARG A 100 17.20 3.95 -5.97
C ARG A 100 18.42 3.58 -5.13
N GLY A 101 19.27 2.69 -5.65
CA GLY A 101 20.42 2.17 -4.92
C GLY A 101 20.05 1.43 -3.64
N GLY A 102 18.90 0.74 -3.62
CA GLY A 102 18.45 -0.07 -2.48
C GLY A 102 18.01 0.71 -1.23
N ARG A 103 17.91 2.05 -1.29
CA ARG A 103 17.41 2.88 -0.19
C ARG A 103 15.90 3.09 -0.36
N ILE A 104 15.14 2.74 0.68
CA ILE A 104 13.69 2.96 0.75
C ILE A 104 13.43 4.37 1.31
N ALA A 105 12.48 5.09 0.71
CA ALA A 105 12.00 6.35 1.25
C ALA A 105 11.28 6.10 2.58
N ASN A 106 11.69 6.80 3.64
CA ASN A 106 10.93 6.81 4.90
C ASN A 106 9.51 7.32 4.61
N LEU A 107 8.52 6.48 4.88
CA LEU A 107 7.11 6.82 4.74
C LEU A 107 6.62 7.36 6.09
N THR A 108 6.33 8.66 6.15
CA THR A 108 5.61 9.21 7.30
C THR A 108 4.11 9.06 7.02
N LEU A 109 3.44 8.25 7.84
CA LEU A 109 1.99 8.02 7.79
C LEU A 109 1.21 9.20 8.39
#